data_AF-A0AAW4CP38-F1
#
_entry.id   AF-A0AAW4CP38-F1
#
_cell.length_a   1.000
_cell.length_b   1.000
_cell.length_c   1.000
_cell.angle_alpha   90.00
_cell.angle_beta   90.00
_cell.angle_gamma   90.00
#
_symmetry.space_group_name_H-M   'P 1'
#
loop_
_entity.id
_entity.type
_entity.pdbx_description
1 polymer ?
#
loop_
_entity_poly.entity_id
_entity_poly.type
_entity_poly.pdbx_seq_one_letter_code
_entity_poly.pdbx_strand_id
1 'polypeptide(L)'
;ADKFKPSASLMVSDRWDTGIGEIGILASVSFQKTAFRQDTISTEPFYTLDPTNATDAEVLASLGRTGQTTTLPHGTGIGEVYGDRRRLGTDVALQWRPSDTLELTAEVFRSDYKFRFDDYSFFAYSSGSAIIPQPGAAFTYADNGDFESGTFIDVPVGNNTSAQTRHSTTTDYSLNLKWKPV
;
A
#
# COMPACT_ATOMS: atom_id res chain seq x y z
N ALA A 1 7.77 -18.37 -18.73
CA ALA A 1 8.55 -19.37 -17.97
C ALA A 1 8.12 -19.33 -16.52
N ASP A 2 7.55 -20.41 -16.00
CA ASP A 2 7.10 -20.49 -14.61
C ASP A 2 8.29 -20.44 -13.66
N LYS A 3 8.53 -19.28 -13.05
CA LYS A 3 9.51 -19.15 -11.97
C LYS A 3 8.98 -19.93 -10.77
N PHE A 4 9.70 -20.95 -10.35
CA PHE A 4 9.42 -21.69 -9.11
C PHE A 4 9.28 -20.72 -7.91
N LYS A 5 8.16 -20.84 -7.19
CA LYS A 5 7.74 -19.98 -6.07
C LYS A 5 7.49 -20.85 -4.82
N PRO A 6 8.55 -21.35 -4.15
CA PRO A 6 8.39 -22.26 -3.04
C PRO A 6 7.96 -21.55 -1.76
N SER A 7 7.26 -22.30 -0.92
CA SER A 7 6.97 -21.95 0.47
C SER A 7 7.22 -23.15 1.37
N ALA A 8 7.88 -22.94 2.50
CA ALA A 8 8.15 -23.98 3.49
C ALA A 8 8.26 -23.35 4.88
N SER A 9 7.89 -24.09 5.91
CA SER A 9 8.09 -23.69 7.30
C SER A 9 8.45 -24.90 8.16
N LEU A 10 9.23 -24.64 9.20
CA LEU A 10 9.59 -25.62 10.22
C LEU A 10 9.44 -24.96 11.59
N MET A 11 8.86 -25.71 12.53
CA MET A 11 8.72 -25.29 13.92
C MET A 11 9.14 -26.46 14.81
N VAL A 12 9.96 -26.16 15.81
CA VAL A 12 10.38 -27.11 16.84
C VAL A 12 10.11 -26.50 18.20
N SER A 13 9.68 -27.33 19.13
CA SER A 13 9.43 -26.91 20.50
C SER A 13 9.67 -28.07 21.45
N ASP A 14 10.21 -27.76 22.61
CA ASP A 14 10.33 -28.73 23.69
C ASP A 14 10.37 -28.00 25.04
N ARG A 15 10.10 -28.75 26.10
CA ARG A 15 10.02 -28.26 27.47
C ARG A 15 10.55 -29.31 28.43
N TRP A 16 11.42 -28.87 29.33
CA TRP A 16 12.12 -29.75 30.25
C TRP A 16 12.02 -29.23 31.68
N ASP A 17 11.90 -30.16 32.62
CA ASP A 17 12.09 -29.89 34.04
C ASP A 17 13.58 -30.02 34.37
N THR A 18 14.13 -29.02 35.05
CA THR A 18 15.56 -28.95 35.38
C THR A 18 15.73 -28.58 36.85
N GLY A 19 16.95 -28.72 37.38
CA GLY A 19 17.25 -28.32 38.76
C GLY A 19 17.03 -26.83 39.08
N ILE A 20 16.81 -26.00 38.05
CA ILE A 20 16.51 -24.56 38.19
C ILE A 20 15.07 -24.22 37.76
N GLY A 21 14.18 -25.21 37.80
CA GLY A 21 12.80 -25.11 37.34
C GLY A 21 12.67 -25.48 35.86
N GLU A 22 11.55 -25.10 35.29
CA GLU A 22 11.17 -25.58 33.97
C GLU A 22 11.59 -24.60 32.87
N ILE A 23 12.20 -25.14 31.81
CA ILE A 23 12.66 -24.36 30.67
C ILE A 23 11.93 -24.86 29.43
N GLY A 24 11.35 -23.94 28.66
CA GLY A 24 10.73 -24.20 27.38
C GLY A 24 11.41 -23.39 26.28
N ILE A 25 11.54 -24.00 25.10
CA ILE A 25 11.96 -23.30 23.88
C ILE A 25 10.96 -23.57 22.77
N LEU A 26 10.71 -22.54 21.97
CA LEU A 26 10.02 -22.61 20.70
C LEU A 26 10.89 -21.90 19.67
N ALA A 27 11.14 -22.54 18.54
CA ALA A 27 11.82 -21.91 17.43
C ALA A 27 11.09 -22.23 16.12
N SER A 28 10.85 -21.22 15.31
CA SER A 28 10.24 -21.37 14.00
C SER A 28 11.00 -20.61 12.92
N VAL A 29 11.03 -21.19 11.73
CA VAL A 29 11.56 -20.57 10.52
C VAL A 29 10.58 -20.78 9.39
N SER A 30 10.28 -19.73 8.65
CA SER A 30 9.39 -19.77 7.48
C SER A 30 10.01 -19.06 6.29
N PHE A 31 9.89 -19.69 5.13
CA PHE A 31 10.33 -19.16 3.85
C PHE A 31 9.15 -19.11 2.88
N GLN A 32 9.01 -18.01 2.16
CA GLN A 32 7.98 -17.87 1.12
C GLN A 32 8.49 -17.03 -0.04
N LYS A 33 8.26 -17.50 -1.26
CA LYS A 33 8.38 -16.71 -2.49
C LYS A 33 7.04 -16.68 -3.21
N THR A 34 6.57 -15.49 -3.57
CA THR A 34 5.26 -15.27 -4.22
C THR A 34 5.42 -14.26 -5.34
N ALA A 35 4.63 -14.36 -6.41
CA ALA A 35 4.44 -13.23 -7.31
C ALA A 35 3.13 -12.53 -7.01
N PHE A 36 3.06 -11.25 -7.35
CA PHE A 36 1.86 -10.46 -7.25
C PHE A 36 1.68 -9.59 -8.49
N ARG A 37 0.43 -9.22 -8.74
CA ARG A 37 0.01 -8.18 -9.67
C ARG A 37 -0.93 -7.26 -8.91
N GLN A 38 -0.78 -5.96 -9.11
CA GLN A 38 -1.68 -4.93 -8.61
C GLN A 38 -2.08 -4.03 -9.78
N ASP A 39 -3.37 -3.98 -10.06
CA ASP A 39 -3.96 -3.03 -10.99
C ASP A 39 -4.53 -1.85 -10.19
N THR A 40 -4.31 -0.64 -10.67
CA THR A 40 -4.76 0.60 -10.02
C THR A 40 -5.42 1.48 -11.05
N ILE A 41 -6.57 2.05 -10.70
CA ILE A 41 -7.17 3.19 -11.39
C ILE A 41 -7.06 4.35 -10.42
N SER A 42 -6.52 5.47 -10.86
CA SER A 42 -6.41 6.69 -10.08
C SER A 42 -7.19 7.80 -10.75
N THR A 43 -7.80 8.66 -9.94
CA THR A 43 -8.32 9.95 -10.39
C THR A 43 -7.38 11.01 -9.83
N GLU A 44 -6.94 11.92 -10.68
CA GLU A 44 -6.18 13.08 -10.23
C GLU A 44 -7.03 13.93 -9.29
N PRO A 45 -6.42 14.78 -8.45
CA PRO A 45 -7.16 15.69 -7.60
C PRO A 45 -8.16 16.52 -8.40
N PHE A 46 -9.29 16.78 -7.75
CA PHE A 46 -10.27 17.69 -8.27
C PHE A 46 -9.91 19.12 -7.85
N TYR A 47 -10.06 20.06 -8.77
CA TYR A 47 -9.83 21.48 -8.52
C TYR A 47 -11.10 22.26 -8.81
N THR A 48 -11.44 23.14 -7.88
CA THR A 48 -12.51 24.10 -8.05
C THR A 48 -12.03 25.25 -8.93
N LEU A 49 -12.76 25.53 -10.00
CA LEU A 49 -12.45 26.62 -10.91
C LEU A 49 -12.63 27.98 -10.21
N ASP A 50 -11.64 28.85 -10.33
CA ASP A 50 -11.66 30.21 -9.78
C ASP A 50 -12.21 31.21 -10.81
N PRO A 51 -13.41 31.78 -10.63
CA PRO A 51 -13.99 32.72 -11.60
C PRO A 51 -13.20 34.03 -11.74
N THR A 52 -12.25 34.32 -10.85
CA THR A 52 -11.35 35.49 -10.96
C THR A 52 -10.14 35.22 -11.87
N ASN A 53 -9.83 33.94 -12.13
CA ASN A 53 -8.84 33.54 -13.12
C ASN A 53 -9.49 33.52 -14.51
N ALA A 54 -8.87 34.20 -15.49
CA ALA A 54 -9.44 34.33 -16.84
C ALA A 54 -9.65 32.97 -17.54
N THR A 55 -8.70 32.04 -17.38
CA THR A 55 -8.78 30.69 -17.98
C THR A 55 -9.93 29.89 -17.39
N ASP A 56 -10.06 29.90 -16.07
CA ASP A 56 -11.14 29.18 -15.37
C ASP A 56 -12.51 29.79 -15.67
N ALA A 57 -12.60 31.12 -15.79
CA ALA A 57 -13.82 31.82 -16.19
C ALA A 57 -14.27 31.43 -17.62
N GLU A 58 -13.33 31.27 -18.56
CA GLU A 58 -13.60 30.77 -19.91
C GLU A 58 -14.10 29.32 -19.89
N VAL A 59 -13.49 28.45 -19.08
CA VAL A 59 -13.94 27.07 -18.90
C VAL A 59 -15.35 27.03 -18.32
N LEU A 60 -15.64 27.81 -17.27
CA LEU A 60 -16.98 27.93 -16.69
C LEU A 60 -18.02 28.39 -17.71
N ALA A 61 -17.69 29.37 -18.55
CA ALA A 61 -18.57 29.84 -19.62
C ALA A 61 -18.83 28.73 -20.66
N SER A 62 -17.80 27.99 -21.06
CA SER A 62 -17.91 26.88 -22.02
C SER A 62 -18.80 25.74 -21.51
N LEU A 63 -18.85 25.53 -20.19
CA LEU A 63 -19.68 24.53 -19.52
C LEU A 63 -21.10 25.03 -19.25
N GLY A 64 -21.40 26.32 -19.48
CA GLY A 64 -22.66 26.94 -19.11
C GLY A 64 -22.85 27.08 -17.59
N ARG A 65 -21.75 27.16 -16.84
CA ARG A 65 -21.72 27.13 -15.37
C ARG A 65 -21.16 28.42 -14.76
N THR A 66 -21.18 29.53 -15.49
CA THR A 66 -20.76 30.84 -14.97
C THR A 66 -21.50 31.17 -13.67
N GLY A 67 -20.73 31.47 -12.61
CA GLY A 67 -21.27 31.77 -11.29
C GLY A 67 -21.66 30.56 -10.43
N GLN A 68 -21.44 29.34 -10.91
CA GLN A 68 -21.68 28.11 -10.15
C GLN A 68 -20.36 27.47 -9.72
N THR A 69 -20.31 26.94 -8.49
CA THR A 69 -19.20 26.09 -8.05
C THR A 69 -19.07 24.91 -9.01
N THR A 70 -17.87 24.73 -9.54
CA THR A 70 -17.55 23.69 -10.52
C THR A 70 -16.18 23.14 -10.19
N THR A 71 -16.13 21.85 -9.92
CA THR A 71 -14.94 21.16 -9.46
C THR A 71 -14.64 20.00 -10.41
N LEU A 72 -13.53 20.10 -11.14
CA LEU A 72 -13.16 19.19 -12.23
C LEU A 72 -11.93 18.35 -11.86
N PRO A 73 -11.88 17.06 -12.24
CA PRO A 73 -10.66 16.27 -12.08
C PRO A 73 -9.59 16.75 -13.06
N HIS A 74 -8.35 16.81 -12.62
CA HIS A 74 -7.23 17.16 -13.50
C HIS A 74 -6.71 16.00 -14.34
N GLY A 75 -7.40 14.86 -14.31
CA GLY A 75 -7.02 13.67 -15.05
C GLY A 75 -7.41 12.38 -14.38
N THR A 76 -6.97 11.29 -15.00
CA THR A 76 -7.09 9.94 -14.49
C THR A 76 -5.92 9.11 -15.00
N GLY A 77 -5.58 8.07 -14.25
CA GLY A 77 -4.53 7.14 -14.60
C GLY A 77 -4.95 5.71 -14.42
N ILE A 78 -4.26 4.85 -15.17
CA ILE A 78 -4.24 3.42 -14.94
C ILE A 78 -2.80 3.00 -14.67
N GLY A 79 -2.63 2.06 -13.75
CA GLY A 79 -1.34 1.52 -13.37
C GLY A 79 -1.40 0.02 -13.21
N GLU A 80 -0.35 -0.66 -13.64
CA GLU A 80 -0.10 -2.07 -13.35
C GLU A 80 1.27 -2.19 -12.68
N VAL A 81 1.30 -2.91 -11.57
CA VAL A 81 2.53 -3.30 -10.88
C VAL A 81 2.60 -4.81 -10.86
N TYR A 82 3.70 -5.37 -11.33
CA TYR A 82 3.95 -6.80 -11.19
C TYR A 82 5.29 -7.04 -10.52
N GLY A 83 5.36 -8.09 -9.72
CA GLY A 83 6.59 -8.35 -8.98
C GLY A 83 6.65 -9.69 -8.29
N ASP A 84 7.81 -9.93 -7.70
CA ASP A 84 8.12 -11.07 -6.86
C ASP A 84 8.44 -10.58 -5.44
N ARG A 85 7.88 -11.27 -4.43
CA ARG A 85 8.16 -11.08 -3.00
C ARG A 85 8.77 -12.34 -2.42
N ARG A 86 9.92 -12.22 -1.76
CA ARG A 86 10.55 -13.26 -0.95
C ARG A 86 10.54 -12.83 0.53
N ARG A 87 10.15 -13.73 1.42
CA ARG A 87 10.17 -13.55 2.87
C ARG A 87 10.93 -14.69 3.53
N LEU A 88 11.79 -14.36 4.49
CA LEU A 88 12.33 -15.28 5.49
C LEU A 88 11.95 -14.75 6.87
N GLY A 89 11.12 -15.50 7.60
CA GLY A 89 10.76 -15.20 8.99
C GLY A 89 11.43 -16.18 9.94
N THR A 90 11.97 -15.68 11.03
CA THR A 90 12.52 -16.47 12.13
C THR A 90 11.90 -15.96 13.43
N ASP A 91 11.48 -16.89 14.27
CA ASP A 91 10.91 -16.60 15.58
C ASP A 91 11.53 -17.54 16.61
N VAL A 92 11.97 -17.01 17.75
CA VAL A 92 12.50 -17.80 18.85
C VAL A 92 11.93 -17.27 20.15
N ALA A 93 11.23 -18.13 20.89
CA ALA A 93 10.71 -17.84 22.21
C ALA A 93 11.34 -18.78 23.26
N LEU A 94 11.68 -18.20 24.40
CA LEU A 94 12.20 -18.88 25.58
C LEU A 94 11.22 -18.65 26.72
N GLN A 95 10.91 -19.72 27.45
CA GLN A 95 10.18 -19.70 28.69
C GLN A 95 11.07 -20.23 29.81
N TRP A 96 11.09 -19.56 30.95
CA TRP A 96 11.70 -20.07 32.17
C TRP A 96 10.76 -19.88 33.35
N ARG A 97 10.43 -20.98 34.02
CA ARG A 97 9.53 -21.05 35.16
C ARG A 97 10.29 -21.64 36.35
N PRO A 98 11.02 -20.82 37.13
CA PRO A 98 11.80 -21.30 38.27
C PRO A 98 10.96 -21.85 39.43
N SER A 99 9.69 -21.45 39.52
CA SER A 99 8.72 -21.94 40.51
C SER A 99 7.30 -21.83 39.96
N ASP A 100 6.31 -22.38 40.66
CA ASP A 100 4.89 -22.23 40.29
C ASP A 100 4.35 -20.79 40.44
N THR A 101 5.11 -19.91 41.11
CA THR A 101 4.75 -18.51 41.35
C THR A 101 5.42 -17.53 40.40
N LEU A 102 6.42 -17.96 39.61
CA LEU A 102 7.24 -17.09 38.78
C LEU A 102 7.48 -17.70 37.40
N GLU A 103 7.14 -16.96 36.35
CA GLU A 103 7.39 -17.31 34.95
C GLU A 103 7.95 -16.11 34.19
N LEU A 104 8.98 -16.35 33.40
CA LEU A 104 9.64 -15.39 32.53
C LEU A 104 9.53 -15.90 31.10
N THR A 105 9.22 -15.00 30.16
CA THR A 105 9.35 -15.30 28.73
C THR A 105 10.12 -14.22 28.02
N ALA A 106 10.87 -14.63 27.00
CA ALA A 106 11.58 -13.74 26.09
C ALA A 106 11.37 -14.24 24.67
N GLU A 107 11.15 -13.34 23.74
CA GLU A 107 10.94 -13.69 22.33
C GLU A 107 11.69 -12.72 21.43
N VAL A 108 12.22 -13.27 20.33
CA VAL A 108 12.84 -12.50 19.26
C VAL A 108 12.23 -12.95 17.94
N PHE A 109 11.64 -11.99 17.26
CA PHE A 109 11.09 -12.17 15.92
C PHE A 109 11.93 -11.39 14.92
N ARG A 110 12.27 -12.00 13.78
CA ARG A 110 12.97 -11.35 12.68
C ARG A 110 12.33 -11.71 11.34
N SER A 111 12.09 -10.70 10.51
CA SER A 111 11.56 -10.89 9.16
C SER A 111 12.39 -10.15 8.12
N ASP A 112 12.93 -10.89 7.16
CA ASP A 112 13.65 -10.38 5.99
C ASP A 112 12.73 -10.44 4.76
N TYR A 113 12.47 -9.29 4.17
CA TYR A 113 11.64 -9.14 2.99
C TYR A 113 12.44 -8.58 1.83
N LYS A 114 12.37 -9.26 0.68
CA LYS A 114 12.92 -8.79 -0.60
C LYS A 114 11.80 -8.70 -1.62
N PHE A 115 11.68 -7.53 -2.21
CA PHE A 115 10.75 -7.22 -3.28
C PHE A 115 11.53 -6.82 -4.51
N ARG A 116 11.06 -7.31 -5.65
CA ARG A 116 11.37 -6.72 -6.95
C ARG A 116 10.05 -6.54 -7.66
N PHE A 117 9.80 -5.33 -8.13
CA PHE A 117 8.62 -5.04 -8.93
C PHE A 117 8.95 -4.06 -10.03
N ASP A 118 8.21 -4.18 -11.11
CA ASP A 118 8.22 -3.27 -12.23
C ASP A 118 6.81 -2.67 -12.31
N ASP A 119 6.71 -1.36 -12.53
CA ASP A 119 5.45 -0.65 -12.66
C ASP A 119 5.35 0.07 -14.00
N TYR A 120 4.11 0.12 -14.48
CA TYR A 120 3.71 0.74 -15.73
C TYR A 120 2.48 1.55 -15.44
N SER A 121 2.49 2.81 -15.84
CA SER A 121 1.35 3.68 -15.64
C SER A 121 1.15 4.57 -16.85
N PHE A 122 -0.12 4.81 -17.16
CA PHE A 122 -0.58 5.70 -18.21
C PHE A 122 -1.57 6.66 -17.59
N PHE A 123 -1.41 7.95 -17.87
CA PHE A 123 -2.23 9.01 -17.33
C PHE A 123 -2.75 9.86 -18.48
N ALA A 124 -4.02 10.25 -18.41
CA ALA A 124 -4.58 11.34 -19.19
C ALA A 124 -4.83 12.48 -18.20
N TYR A 125 -4.03 13.55 -18.26
CA TYR A 125 -4.06 14.61 -17.26
C TYR A 125 -3.67 15.96 -17.86
N SER A 126 -4.24 17.02 -17.30
CA SER A 126 -4.07 18.40 -17.79
C SER A 126 -2.67 18.94 -17.56
N SER A 127 -1.93 18.42 -16.57
CA SER A 127 -0.60 18.90 -16.19
C SER A 127 -0.62 20.43 -15.94
N GLY A 128 0.08 21.22 -16.76
CA GLY A 128 0.04 22.69 -16.74
C GLY A 128 -0.84 23.31 -17.84
N SER A 129 -1.52 22.47 -18.63
CA SER A 129 -2.46 22.89 -19.67
C SER A 129 -3.87 23.06 -19.09
N ALA A 130 -4.69 23.89 -19.73
CA ALA A 130 -6.09 24.03 -19.36
C ALA A 130 -6.86 22.72 -19.63
N ILE A 131 -7.84 22.42 -18.77
CA ILE A 131 -8.85 21.40 -19.07
C ILE A 131 -9.79 22.00 -20.11
N ILE A 132 -9.94 21.33 -21.26
CA ILE A 132 -10.78 21.81 -22.36
C ILE A 132 -12.02 20.90 -22.45
N PRO A 133 -13.20 21.36 -21.99
CA PRO A 133 -14.45 20.65 -22.20
C PRO A 133 -14.76 20.52 -23.70
N GLN A 134 -15.23 19.35 -24.13
CA GLN A 134 -15.71 19.18 -25.49
C GLN A 134 -16.95 20.06 -25.72
N PRO A 135 -16.90 21.02 -26.66
CA PRO A 135 -18.05 21.88 -26.93
C PRO A 135 -19.29 21.07 -27.30
N GLY A 136 -20.42 21.35 -26.64
CA GLY A 136 -21.70 20.69 -26.89
C GLY A 136 -21.84 19.28 -26.33
N ALA A 137 -20.83 18.73 -25.66
CA ALA A 137 -20.98 17.48 -24.93
C ALA A 137 -21.83 17.68 -23.66
N ALA A 138 -22.57 16.64 -23.27
CA ALA A 138 -23.30 16.65 -22.01
C ALA A 138 -22.33 16.47 -20.84
N PHE A 139 -22.44 17.35 -19.84
CA PHE A 139 -21.73 17.24 -18.58
C PHE A 139 -22.73 17.11 -17.43
N THR A 140 -22.45 16.24 -16.47
CA THR A 140 -23.24 16.09 -15.25
C THR A 140 -22.40 16.45 -14.03
N TYR A 141 -23.08 17.03 -13.04
CA TYR A 141 -22.48 17.51 -11.81
C TYR A 141 -23.38 17.13 -10.65
N ALA A 142 -22.78 16.78 -9.53
CA ALA A 142 -23.48 16.64 -8.26
C ALA A 142 -23.96 18.02 -7.76
N ASP A 143 -24.88 18.02 -6.78
CA ASP A 143 -25.46 19.24 -6.20
C ASP A 143 -24.40 20.20 -5.62
N ASN A 144 -23.26 19.67 -5.18
CA ASN A 144 -22.13 20.45 -4.65
C ASN A 144 -21.22 21.05 -5.74
N GLY A 145 -21.46 20.74 -7.02
CA GLY A 145 -20.66 21.23 -8.14
C GLY A 145 -19.53 20.30 -8.59
N ASP A 146 -19.38 19.12 -7.98
CA ASP A 146 -18.39 18.12 -8.39
C ASP A 146 -18.78 17.49 -9.72
N PHE A 147 -17.80 17.37 -10.63
CA PHE A 147 -17.96 16.67 -11.89
C PHE A 147 -18.25 15.19 -11.69
N GLU A 148 -19.27 14.67 -12.38
CA GLU A 148 -19.60 13.24 -12.39
C GLU A 148 -19.32 12.58 -13.74
N SER A 149 -19.67 13.26 -14.84
CA SER A 149 -19.43 12.74 -16.19
C SER A 149 -19.36 13.86 -17.24
N GLY A 150 -18.65 13.59 -18.33
CA GLY A 150 -18.49 14.50 -19.46
C GLY A 150 -17.34 14.08 -20.36
N THR A 151 -17.01 14.92 -21.35
CA THR A 151 -15.95 14.62 -22.32
C THR A 151 -15.02 15.81 -22.47
N PHE A 152 -13.73 15.56 -22.31
CA PHE A 152 -12.69 16.56 -22.51
C PHE A 152 -11.93 16.26 -23.81
N ILE A 153 -11.46 17.31 -24.48
CA ILE A 153 -10.65 17.20 -25.70
C ILE A 153 -9.21 17.61 -25.44
N ASP A 154 -8.33 17.20 -26.35
CA ASP A 154 -6.91 17.55 -26.34
C ASP A 154 -6.20 17.25 -25.00
N VAL A 155 -6.69 16.22 -24.27
CA VAL A 155 -6.13 15.82 -22.97
C VAL A 155 -4.73 15.22 -23.19
N PRO A 156 -3.68 15.82 -22.62
CA PRO A 156 -2.34 15.27 -22.71
C PRO A 156 -2.28 13.86 -22.10
N VAL A 157 -1.50 12.99 -22.72
CA VAL A 157 -1.21 11.66 -22.20
C VAL A 157 0.25 11.56 -21.79
N GLY A 158 0.49 10.99 -20.62
CA GLY A 158 1.81 10.68 -20.10
C GLY A 158 1.90 9.21 -19.71
N ASN A 159 3.12 8.71 -19.67
CA ASN A 159 3.41 7.38 -19.17
C ASN A 159 4.61 7.42 -18.23
N ASN A 160 4.57 6.58 -17.20
CA ASN A 160 5.71 6.38 -16.32
C ASN A 160 5.96 4.89 -16.14
N THR A 161 7.23 4.51 -16.13
CA THR A 161 7.65 3.14 -15.84
C THR A 161 8.83 3.17 -14.89
N SER A 162 8.82 2.26 -13.93
CA SER A 162 9.93 2.13 -13.00
C SER A 162 10.20 0.65 -12.71
N ALA A 163 11.45 0.38 -12.33
CA ALA A 163 11.91 -0.93 -11.91
C ALA A 163 12.55 -0.76 -10.54
N GLN A 164 12.00 -1.42 -9.52
CA GLN A 164 12.39 -1.21 -8.14
C GLN A 164 12.78 -2.52 -7.47
N THR A 165 13.80 -2.43 -6.63
CA THR A 165 14.16 -3.47 -5.69
C THR A 165 14.13 -2.90 -4.29
N ARG A 166 13.43 -3.57 -3.37
CA ARG A 166 13.36 -3.17 -1.97
C ARG A 166 13.78 -4.33 -1.09
N HIS A 167 14.65 -4.04 -0.13
CA HIS A 167 15.02 -4.95 0.93
C HIS A 167 14.66 -4.30 2.27
N SER A 168 13.93 -5.02 3.11
CA SER A 168 13.52 -4.56 4.43
C SER A 168 13.75 -5.69 5.43
N THR A 169 14.28 -5.33 6.60
CA THR A 169 14.42 -6.24 7.73
C THR A 169 13.73 -5.61 8.94
N THR A 170 12.86 -6.38 9.57
CA THR A 170 12.25 -6.03 10.86
C THR A 170 12.78 -6.99 11.92
N THR A 171 13.08 -6.49 13.10
CA THR A 171 13.47 -7.33 14.25
C THR A 171 12.86 -6.75 15.50
N ASP A 172 12.10 -7.58 16.21
CA ASP A 172 11.36 -7.23 17.41
C ASP A 172 11.81 -8.11 18.57
N TYR A 173 11.85 -7.52 19.76
CA TYR A 173 12.24 -8.19 21.00
C TYR A 173 11.12 -7.98 22.02
N SER A 174 10.70 -9.05 22.69
CA SER A 174 9.68 -8.98 23.74
C SER A 174 10.14 -9.69 25.01
N LEU A 175 9.72 -9.17 26.16
CA LEU A 175 9.97 -9.73 27.49
C LEU A 175 8.67 -9.70 28.29
N ASN A 176 8.36 -10.79 28.98
CA ASN A 176 7.21 -10.90 29.87
C ASN A 176 7.62 -11.54 31.20
N LEU A 177 6.98 -11.06 32.27
CA LEU A 177 7.12 -11.58 33.62
C LEU A 177 5.71 -11.82 34.18
N LYS A 178 5.46 -13.04 34.67
CA LYS A 178 4.27 -13.35 35.47
C LYS A 178 4.71 -13.71 36.88
N TRP A 179 4.07 -13.07 37.85
CA TRP A 179 4.31 -13.33 39.25
C TRP A 179 2.98 -13.48 39.99
N LYS A 180 2.85 -14.56 40.77
CA LYS A 180 1.72 -14.80 41.67
C LYS A 180 2.19 -14.64 43.11
N PRO A 181 1.83 -13.55 43.80
CA PRO A 181 2.12 -13.42 45.22
C PRO A 181 1.36 -14.50 46.01
N VAL A 182 2.01 -14.96 47.08
CA VAL A 182 1.45 -15.92 48.05
C VAL A 182 0.62 -15.18 49.09
#